data_AF-A0A4Y8UKB0-F1
#
_entry.id   AF-A0A4Y8UKB0-F1
#
_cell.length_a   1.000
_cell.length_b   1.000
_cell.length_c   1.000
_cell.angle_alpha   90.00
_cell.angle_beta   90.00
_cell.angle_gamma   90.00
#
_symmetry.space_group_name_H-M   'P 1'
#
loop_
_entity.id
_entity.type
_entity.pdbx_description
1 polymer ?
#
loop_
_entity_poly.entity_id
_entity_poly.type
_entity_poly.pdbx_seq_one_letter_code
_entity_poly.pdbx_strand_id
1 'polypeptide(L)'
;MKFSTLFAAALLFCSVSHVSAQNSQSQGELKFDNVIMKGYSQIATPMAVTSEGNVVVTSTMINGQSLGSFVAMSSPKLPNSPTWKVDIKSGSIINAILADNEGGVYIGGDFNEKITLGGISLTGKKSENAEKTNAFVAHISKEGWQLMPLFLLLMPKWLRSLINTLRETRYIAN
;
A
#
# COMPACT_ATOMS: atom_id res chain seq x y z
N MET A 1 60.59 33.48 -19.78
CA MET A 1 59.67 33.14 -18.68
C MET A 1 58.35 33.89 -18.90
N LYS A 2 57.22 33.15 -18.90
CA LYS A 2 55.80 33.55 -18.69
C LYS A 2 55.08 34.31 -19.85
N PHE A 3 54.25 33.62 -20.65
CA PHE A 3 52.78 33.36 -20.52
C PHE A 3 51.93 34.65 -20.60
N SER A 4 51.42 35.01 -21.79
CA SER A 4 50.05 34.73 -22.31
C SER A 4 48.92 35.51 -21.61
N THR A 5 48.12 36.26 -22.36
CA THR A 5 46.68 36.47 -22.09
C THR A 5 45.98 37.13 -23.29
N LEU A 6 45.46 36.29 -24.18
CA LEU A 6 44.33 36.64 -25.07
C LEU A 6 43.06 36.30 -24.29
N PHE A 7 42.23 37.29 -23.97
CA PHE A 7 40.93 37.05 -23.33
C PHE A 7 39.88 36.91 -24.42
N ALA A 8 39.45 35.67 -24.67
CA ALA A 8 38.39 35.33 -25.62
C ALA A 8 37.03 35.71 -25.03
N ALA A 9 36.23 36.46 -25.80
CA ALA A 9 34.84 36.76 -25.48
C ALA A 9 33.98 35.50 -25.58
N ALA A 10 33.40 35.07 -24.46
CA ALA A 10 32.46 33.96 -24.40
C ALA A 10 31.06 34.44 -24.85
N LEU A 11 30.59 33.94 -25.99
CA LEU A 11 29.22 34.08 -26.46
C LEU A 11 28.30 33.20 -25.60
N LEU A 12 27.45 33.85 -24.81
CA LEU A 12 26.35 33.24 -24.08
C LEU A 12 25.25 32.81 -25.06
N PHE A 13 25.26 31.53 -25.45
CA PHE A 13 24.07 30.90 -26.04
C PHE A 13 23.14 30.50 -24.90
N CYS A 14 22.08 31.28 -24.67
CA CYS A 14 20.94 30.84 -23.89
C CYS A 14 20.22 29.73 -24.66
N SER A 15 20.61 28.47 -24.44
CA SER A 15 19.83 27.33 -24.92
C SER A 15 18.54 27.29 -24.11
N VAL A 16 17.43 27.70 -24.73
CA VAL A 16 16.10 27.40 -24.23
C VAL A 16 15.95 25.88 -24.30
N SER A 17 15.99 25.22 -23.14
CA SER A 17 15.67 23.81 -23.05
C SER A 17 14.21 23.64 -23.45
N HIS A 18 13.96 23.13 -24.66
CA HIS A 18 12.66 22.61 -25.01
C HIS A 18 12.34 21.47 -24.04
N VAL A 19 11.43 21.74 -23.09
CA VAL A 19 10.76 20.69 -22.34
C VAL A 19 9.90 19.95 -23.35
N SER A 20 10.47 18.90 -23.93
CA SER A 20 9.70 17.87 -24.61
C SER A 20 8.70 17.33 -23.59
N ALA A 21 7.42 17.57 -23.82
CA ALA A 21 6.37 16.87 -23.11
C ALA A 21 6.57 15.38 -23.43
N GLN A 22 7.17 14.65 -22.49
CA GLN A 22 7.23 13.20 -22.60
C GLN A 22 5.80 12.72 -22.72
N ASN A 23 5.53 12.15 -23.90
CA ASN A 23 4.34 11.39 -24.22
C ASN A 23 4.00 10.58 -22.98
N SER A 24 2.85 10.86 -22.36
CA SER A 24 2.37 10.11 -21.21
C SER A 24 2.15 8.68 -21.70
N GLN A 25 3.19 7.86 -21.64
CA GLN A 25 3.03 6.42 -21.64
C GLN A 25 2.03 6.19 -20.53
N SER A 26 0.82 5.75 -20.89
CA SER A 26 -0.14 5.31 -19.89
C SER A 26 0.61 4.27 -19.06
N GLN A 27 1.02 4.65 -17.85
CA GLN A 27 1.48 3.68 -16.88
C GLN A 27 0.36 2.64 -16.81
N GLY A 28 0.71 1.38 -17.04
CA GLY A 28 -0.21 0.33 -17.50
C GLY A 28 -1.59 0.34 -16.85
N GLU A 29 -2.59 -0.11 -17.61
CA GLU A 29 -3.97 -0.26 -17.15
C GLU A 29 -4.02 -0.96 -15.78
N LEU A 30 -4.51 -0.25 -14.75
CA LEU A 30 -4.71 -0.82 -13.43
C LEU A 30 -5.91 -1.78 -13.48
N LYS A 31 -5.66 -3.09 -13.41
CA LYS A 31 -6.72 -4.09 -13.38
C LYS A 31 -7.05 -4.48 -11.95
N PHE A 32 -8.17 -3.97 -11.47
CA PHE A 32 -8.70 -4.29 -10.14
C PHE A 32 -9.47 -5.61 -10.09
N ASP A 33 -9.47 -6.41 -11.17
CA ASP A 33 -10.19 -7.69 -11.24
C ASP A 33 -9.88 -8.64 -10.08
N ASN A 34 -8.65 -8.57 -9.55
CA ASN A 34 -8.19 -9.40 -8.43
C ASN A 34 -8.28 -8.72 -7.06
N VAL A 35 -8.65 -7.44 -7.05
CA VAL A 35 -8.74 -6.63 -5.84
C VAL A 35 -10.20 -6.42 -5.44
N ILE A 36 -11.10 -6.31 -6.41
CA ILE A 36 -12.55 -6.25 -6.19
C ILE A 36 -13.08 -7.68 -6.09
N MET A 37 -13.72 -8.01 -4.96
CA MET A 37 -14.25 -9.35 -4.75
C MET A 37 -15.55 -9.56 -5.55
N LYS A 38 -15.46 -10.41 -6.58
CA LYS A 38 -16.63 -10.81 -7.38
C LYS A 38 -17.61 -11.63 -6.52
N GLY A 39 -18.89 -11.31 -6.58
CA GLY A 39 -19.96 -12.08 -5.92
C GLY A 39 -20.32 -11.68 -4.48
N TYR A 40 -19.74 -10.59 -3.94
CA TYR A 40 -20.07 -10.07 -2.60
C TYR A 40 -20.68 -8.67 -2.67
N SER A 41 -21.59 -8.35 -1.73
CA SER A 41 -22.06 -6.98 -1.52
C SER A 41 -20.96 -6.19 -0.79
N GLN A 42 -20.67 -4.99 -1.28
CA GLN A 42 -19.55 -4.15 -0.83
C GLN A 42 -20.07 -2.77 -0.43
N ILE A 43 -19.61 -2.29 0.73
CA ILE A 43 -19.91 -0.96 1.25
C ILE A 43 -18.60 -0.33 1.65
N ALA A 44 -18.29 0.82 1.06
CA ALA A 44 -17.05 1.58 1.19
C ALA A 44 -15.79 0.92 0.57
N THR A 45 -15.25 1.58 -0.45
CA THR A 45 -13.94 1.30 -1.03
C THR A 45 -13.09 2.56 -1.10
N PRO A 46 -12.66 3.14 0.04
CA PRO A 46 -11.70 4.22 -0.01
C PRO A 46 -10.42 3.73 -0.69
N MET A 47 -9.79 4.62 -1.45
CA MET A 47 -8.56 4.34 -2.19
C MET A 47 -7.57 5.46 -1.99
N ALA A 48 -6.29 5.12 -2.02
CA ALA A 48 -5.18 6.07 -2.01
C ALA A 48 -4.15 5.67 -3.07
N VAL A 49 -3.40 6.65 -3.54
CA VAL A 49 -2.21 6.44 -4.39
C VAL A 49 -0.99 6.80 -3.57
N THR A 50 -0.02 5.89 -3.49
CA THR A 50 1.22 6.10 -2.73
C THR A 50 2.21 6.96 -3.50
N SER A 51 3.24 7.48 -2.83
CA SER A 51 4.32 8.24 -3.46
C SER A 51 5.06 7.48 -4.57
N GLU A 52 5.02 6.15 -4.54
CA GLU A 52 5.60 5.25 -5.56
C GLU A 52 4.65 4.97 -6.73
N GLY A 53 3.43 5.51 -6.70
CA GLY A 53 2.39 5.30 -7.72
C GLY A 53 1.60 4.01 -7.58
N ASN A 54 1.74 3.29 -6.45
CA ASN A 54 0.92 2.12 -6.17
C ASN A 54 -0.48 2.57 -5.73
N VAL A 55 -1.51 1.80 -6.09
CA VAL A 55 -2.88 2.06 -5.63
C VAL A 55 -3.21 1.13 -4.49
N VAL A 56 -3.63 1.69 -3.37
CA VAL A 56 -4.13 0.94 -2.22
C VAL A 56 -5.63 1.13 -2.16
N VAL A 57 -6.35 0.03 -2.07
CA VAL A 57 -7.80 0.03 -1.95
C VAL A 57 -8.19 -0.76 -0.71
N THR A 58 -9.34 -0.39 -0.14
CA THR A 58 -9.97 -1.19 0.89
C THR A 58 -11.35 -1.62 0.43
N SER A 59 -11.94 -2.61 1.09
CA SER A 59 -13.35 -2.92 0.91
C SER A 59 -13.89 -3.53 2.19
N THR A 60 -15.14 -3.22 2.51
CA THR A 60 -15.91 -3.97 3.51
C THR A 60 -16.85 -4.93 2.80
N MET A 61 -16.63 -6.22 3.06
CA MET A 61 -17.48 -7.32 2.63
C MET A 61 -18.67 -7.45 3.56
N ILE A 62 -19.86 -7.61 2.97
CA ILE A 62 -21.02 -8.15 3.66
C ILE A 62 -21.19 -9.61 3.24
N ASN A 63 -20.98 -10.55 4.17
CA ASN A 63 -21.33 -11.96 3.97
C ASN A 63 -22.50 -12.32 4.91
N GLY A 64 -23.73 -12.27 4.38
CA GLY A 64 -24.93 -12.31 5.21
C GLY A 64 -25.03 -11.06 6.10
N GLN A 65 -25.03 -11.22 7.43
CA GLN A 65 -24.97 -10.11 8.40
C GLN A 65 -23.55 -9.85 8.96
N SER A 66 -22.54 -10.62 8.54
CA SER A 66 -21.18 -10.48 9.05
C SER A 66 -20.36 -9.56 8.15
N LEU A 67 -19.73 -8.55 8.76
CA LEU A 67 -18.82 -7.62 8.09
C LEU A 67 -17.38 -8.13 8.19
N GLY A 68 -16.60 -7.96 7.12
CA GLY A 68 -15.15 -8.18 7.14
C GLY A 68 -14.48 -7.25 6.16
N SER A 69 -13.35 -6.66 6.53
CA SER A 69 -12.65 -5.72 5.66
C SER A 69 -11.37 -6.32 5.08
N PHE A 70 -10.86 -5.76 4.00
CA PHE A 70 -9.49 -5.97 3.58
C PHE A 70 -8.84 -4.68 3.10
N VAL A 71 -7.51 -4.69 3.06
CA VAL A 71 -6.68 -3.67 2.42
C VAL A 71 -5.75 -4.36 1.45
N ALA A 72 -5.62 -3.84 0.23
CA ALA A 72 -4.76 -4.42 -0.78
C ALA A 72 -4.05 -3.33 -1.58
N MET A 73 -2.77 -3.56 -1.88
CA MET A 73 -1.97 -2.69 -2.72
C MET A 73 -1.75 -3.34 -4.07
N SER A 74 -1.98 -2.58 -5.14
CA SER A 74 -1.66 -2.95 -6.52
C SER A 74 -0.59 -2.01 -7.06
N SER A 75 0.33 -2.55 -7.84
CA SER A 75 1.38 -1.78 -8.52
C SER A 75 1.12 -1.76 -10.02
N PRO A 76 1.35 -0.64 -10.72
CA PRO A 76 1.35 -0.59 -12.18
C PRO A 76 2.31 -1.60 -12.83
N LYS A 77 3.34 -2.03 -12.08
CA LYS A 77 4.32 -3.04 -12.51
C LYS A 77 3.77 -4.48 -12.45
N LEU A 78 2.73 -4.70 -11.65
CA LEU A 78 2.06 -5.99 -11.42
C LEU A 78 0.55 -5.81 -11.64
N PRO A 79 0.11 -5.51 -12.88
CA PRO A 79 -1.25 -5.03 -13.15
C PRO A 79 -2.34 -6.04 -12.82
N ASN A 80 -1.99 -7.33 -12.75
CA ASN A 80 -2.94 -8.43 -12.53
C ASN A 80 -2.81 -9.05 -11.13
N SER A 81 -2.00 -8.54 -10.21
CA SER A 81 -1.93 -9.12 -8.87
C SER A 81 -1.65 -8.06 -7.82
N PRO A 82 -2.31 -8.12 -6.66
CA PRO A 82 -1.93 -7.24 -5.55
C PRO A 82 -0.50 -7.59 -5.12
N THR A 83 0.32 -6.57 -4.90
CA THR A 83 1.65 -6.71 -4.28
C THR A 83 1.52 -7.33 -2.88
N TRP A 84 0.46 -6.95 -2.16
CA TRP A 84 0.04 -7.61 -0.93
C TRP A 84 -1.44 -7.38 -0.66
N LYS A 85 -2.02 -8.24 0.18
CA LYS A 85 -3.39 -8.13 0.70
C LYS A 85 -3.39 -8.48 2.18
N VAL A 86 -4.09 -7.68 2.98
CA VAL A 86 -4.32 -7.92 4.41
C VAL A 86 -5.82 -8.04 4.64
N ASP A 87 -6.26 -9.21 5.11
CA ASP A 87 -7.63 -9.40 5.58
C ASP A 87 -7.75 -8.92 7.03
N ILE A 88 -8.78 -8.12 7.29
CA ILE A 88 -9.16 -7.63 8.61
C ILE A 88 -10.36 -8.45 9.06
N LYS A 89 -10.08 -9.37 9.98
CA LYS A 89 -11.09 -10.30 10.48
C LYS A 89 -11.97 -9.64 11.54
N SER A 90 -13.20 -10.15 11.64
CA SER A 90 -14.14 -9.88 12.73
C SER A 90 -14.83 -8.51 12.73
N GLY A 91 -15.74 -8.27 11.77
CA GLY A 91 -16.74 -7.21 11.92
C GLY A 91 -16.15 -5.81 11.97
N SER A 92 -15.39 -5.42 10.94
CA SER A 92 -14.79 -4.08 10.82
C SER A 92 -15.26 -3.38 9.56
N ILE A 93 -15.27 -2.05 9.62
CA ILE A 93 -15.45 -1.16 8.47
C ILE A 93 -14.22 -0.27 8.37
N ILE A 94 -13.65 -0.15 7.18
CA ILE A 94 -12.66 0.89 6.89
C ILE A 94 -13.39 2.14 6.40
N ASN A 95 -13.17 3.25 7.08
CA ASN A 95 -13.79 4.54 6.73
C ASN A 95 -12.83 5.49 6.02
N ALA A 96 -11.53 5.35 6.24
CA ALA A 96 -10.53 6.28 5.71
C ALA A 96 -9.22 5.57 5.38
N ILE A 97 -8.55 6.09 4.36
CA ILE A 97 -7.18 5.73 3.99
C ILE A 97 -6.40 6.99 3.62
N LEU A 98 -5.14 7.06 4.02
CA LEU A 98 -4.23 8.15 3.71
C LEU A 98 -2.85 7.56 3.36
N ALA A 99 -2.35 7.85 2.17
CA ALA A 99 -0.98 7.49 1.81
C ALA A 99 0.04 8.29 2.63
N ASP A 100 1.10 7.63 3.06
CA ASP A 100 2.26 8.28 3.67
C ASP A 100 3.34 8.61 2.63
N ASN A 101 4.39 9.30 3.07
CA ASN A 101 5.51 9.67 2.21
C ASN A 101 6.53 8.54 1.99
N GLU A 102 6.41 7.43 2.71
CA GLU A 102 7.31 6.27 2.68
C GLU A 102 6.81 5.16 1.75
N GLY A 103 5.62 5.33 1.16
CA GLY A 103 4.99 4.39 0.23
C GLY A 103 3.96 3.46 0.88
N GLY A 104 3.70 3.62 2.18
CA GLY A 104 2.66 2.93 2.94
C GLY A 104 1.36 3.74 3.04
N VAL A 105 0.49 3.30 3.94
CA VAL A 105 -0.81 3.94 4.21
C VAL A 105 -1.17 3.91 5.70
N TYR A 106 -1.86 4.95 6.14
CA TYR A 106 -2.68 4.93 7.35
C TYR A 106 -4.11 4.56 6.97
N ILE A 107 -4.71 3.67 7.74
CA ILE A 107 -6.12 3.30 7.65
C ILE A 107 -6.83 3.66 8.94
N GLY A 108 -8.07 4.11 8.81
CA GLY A 108 -8.96 4.42 9.93
C GLY A 108 -10.29 3.73 9.75
N GLY A 109 -10.85 3.24 10.84
CA GLY A 109 -12.11 2.51 10.79
C GLY A 109 -12.72 2.27 12.16
N ASP A 110 -13.81 1.52 12.15
CA ASP A 110 -14.51 1.13 13.35
C ASP A 110 -14.71 -0.39 13.43
N PHE A 111 -14.88 -0.85 14.65
CA PHE A 111 -15.08 -2.25 15.00
C PHE A 111 -15.93 -2.42 16.26
N ASN A 112 -16.43 -3.65 16.45
CA ASN A 112 -17.13 -4.02 17.69
C ASN A 112 -16.12 -4.51 18.74
N GLU A 113 -16.28 -5.73 19.24
CA GLU A 113 -15.49 -6.24 20.37
C GLU A 113 -14.03 -6.53 20.04
N LYS A 114 -13.75 -7.08 18.85
CA LYS A 114 -12.41 -7.57 18.53
C LYS A 114 -12.16 -7.53 17.04
N ILE A 115 -10.98 -7.07 16.65
CA ILE A 115 -10.45 -7.22 15.29
C ILE A 115 -9.05 -7.80 15.33
N THR A 116 -8.67 -8.41 14.21
CA THR A 116 -7.30 -8.82 13.96
C THR A 116 -6.79 -8.14 12.71
N LEU A 117 -5.72 -7.38 12.88
CA LEU A 117 -5.08 -6.52 11.89
C LEU A 117 -3.64 -7.01 11.72
N GLY A 118 -3.37 -7.73 10.63
CA GLY A 118 -2.05 -8.32 10.40
C GLY A 118 -1.50 -9.05 11.62
N GLY A 119 -2.30 -9.94 12.21
CA GLY A 119 -1.95 -10.75 13.40
C GLY A 119 -1.94 -10.03 14.74
N ILE A 120 -2.03 -8.71 14.77
CA ILE A 120 -2.23 -7.94 16.00
C ILE A 120 -3.73 -7.94 16.31
N SER A 121 -4.08 -8.34 17.53
CA SER A 121 -5.48 -8.29 17.97
C SER A 121 -5.74 -7.04 18.79
N LEU A 122 -6.74 -6.26 18.37
CA LEU A 122 -7.28 -5.16 19.14
C LEU A 122 -8.57 -5.62 19.81
N THR A 123 -8.73 -5.31 21.09
CA THR A 123 -9.95 -5.59 21.86
C THR A 123 -10.58 -4.28 22.33
N GLY A 124 -11.88 -4.17 22.15
CA GLY A 124 -12.70 -3.04 22.53
C GLY A 124 -13.90 -3.47 23.36
N LYS A 125 -14.75 -2.51 23.75
CA LYS A 125 -16.00 -2.83 24.45
C LYS A 125 -17.02 -3.37 23.45
N LYS A 126 -17.67 -4.48 23.77
CA LYS A 126 -18.81 -4.98 23.00
C LYS A 126 -20.03 -4.10 23.26
N SER A 127 -20.73 -3.72 22.21
CA SER A 127 -22.08 -3.16 22.31
C SER A 127 -23.10 -4.17 21.80
N GLU A 128 -24.17 -4.35 22.57
CA GLU A 128 -25.32 -5.18 22.20
C GLU A 128 -26.30 -4.43 21.28
N ASN A 129 -26.30 -3.09 21.36
CA ASN A 129 -27.26 -2.22 20.69
C ASN A 129 -26.68 -1.42 19.52
N ALA A 130 -25.35 -1.49 19.30
CA ALA A 130 -24.68 -0.83 18.20
C ALA A 130 -23.74 -1.81 17.51
N GLU A 131 -23.75 -1.81 16.17
CA GLU A 131 -22.93 -2.73 15.37
C GLU A 131 -21.43 -2.50 15.56
N LYS A 132 -21.03 -1.28 15.95
CA LYS A 132 -19.64 -0.77 16.04
C LYS A 132 -19.56 0.31 17.12
N THR A 133 -18.57 0.22 18.02
CA THR A 133 -18.39 1.19 19.12
C THR A 133 -16.95 1.57 19.39
N ASN A 134 -16.01 0.92 18.72
CA ASN A 134 -14.58 1.16 18.92
C ASN A 134 -14.00 1.66 17.60
N ALA A 135 -13.08 2.62 17.69
CA ALA A 135 -12.37 3.14 16.54
C ALA A 135 -10.93 2.62 16.54
N PHE A 136 -10.33 2.50 15.36
CA PHE A 136 -8.91 2.19 15.21
C PHE A 136 -8.26 3.09 14.15
N VAL A 137 -6.97 3.33 14.34
CA VAL A 137 -6.07 3.81 13.30
C VAL A 137 -4.90 2.84 13.25
N ALA A 138 -4.53 2.42 12.05
CA ALA A 138 -3.37 1.57 11.84
C ALA A 138 -2.52 2.07 10.68
N HIS A 139 -1.23 1.80 10.76
CA HIS A 139 -0.27 2.06 9.69
C HIS A 139 0.13 0.74 9.04
N ILE A 140 0.18 0.73 7.70
CA ILE A 140 0.64 -0.40 6.90
C ILE A 140 1.77 0.12 6.02
N SER A 141 2.96 -0.46 6.15
CA SER A 141 4.10 -0.05 5.32
C SER A 141 3.92 -0.50 3.86
N LYS A 142 4.79 -0.02 2.97
CA LYS A 142 4.76 -0.44 1.56
C LYS A 142 4.98 -1.94 1.35
N GLU A 143 5.66 -2.60 2.29
CA GLU A 143 5.84 -4.06 2.30
C GLU A 143 4.61 -4.81 2.86
N GLY A 144 3.55 -4.09 3.26
CA GLY A 144 2.37 -4.63 3.90
C GLY A 144 2.55 -4.79 5.42
N TRP A 145 1.71 -5.63 6.04
CA TRP A 145 1.86 -5.94 7.46
C TRP A 145 2.99 -6.97 7.66
N GLN A 146 4.15 -6.52 8.10
CA GLN A 146 5.22 -7.44 8.51
C GLN A 146 4.88 -8.04 9.88
N LEU A 147 4.15 -9.15 9.90
CA LEU A 147 4.30 -10.10 11.00
C LEU A 147 5.65 -10.76 10.85
N MET A 148 6.62 -10.29 11.63
CA MET A 148 7.77 -11.12 11.92
C MET A 148 7.35 -12.09 13.04
N PRO A 149 7.29 -13.41 12.79
CA PRO A 149 7.37 -14.37 13.88
C PRO A 149 8.52 -13.95 14.80
N LEU A 150 8.36 -14.06 16.13
CA LEU A 150 9.39 -13.66 17.11
C LEU A 150 10.78 -14.25 16.76
N PHE A 151 10.82 -15.42 16.13
CA PHE A 151 12.04 -16.05 15.61
C PHE A 151 12.74 -15.27 14.48
N LEU A 152 12.02 -14.60 13.60
CA LEU A 152 12.57 -13.75 12.53
C LEU A 152 13.13 -12.42 13.06
N LEU A 153 12.63 -11.91 14.20
CA LEU A 153 13.15 -10.72 14.88
C LEU A 153 14.56 -10.95 15.42
N LEU A 154 14.85 -12.18 15.84
CA LEU A 154 16.16 -12.61 16.33
C LEU A 154 17.16 -12.92 15.21
N MET A 155 16.75 -12.92 13.94
CA MET A 155 17.65 -13.22 12.83
C MET A 155 18.58 -12.05 12.49
N PRO A 156 19.79 -12.34 11.97
CA PRO A 156 20.62 -11.34 11.32
C PRO A 156 19.90 -10.67 10.13
N LYS A 157 20.15 -9.37 9.90
CA LYS A 157 19.52 -8.59 8.80
C LYS A 157 19.66 -9.25 7.41
N TRP A 158 20.78 -9.92 7.14
CA TRP A 158 21.01 -10.59 5.84
C TRP A 158 20.07 -11.78 5.61
N LEU A 159 19.74 -12.53 6.66
CA LEU A 159 18.84 -13.68 6.58
C LEU A 159 17.38 -13.24 6.39
N ARG A 160 17.00 -12.10 6.99
CA ARG A 160 15.71 -11.44 6.69
C ARG A 160 15.58 -11.03 5.24
N SER A 161 16.63 -10.40 4.70
CA SER A 161 16.67 -9.99 3.30
C SER A 161 16.51 -11.20 2.37
N LEU A 162 17.23 -12.29 2.64
CA LEU A 162 17.18 -13.51 1.84
C LEU A 162 15.77 -14.14 1.84
N ILE A 163 15.10 -14.23 3.00
CA ILE A 163 13.75 -14.80 3.10
C ILE A 163 12.73 -13.96 2.34
N ASN A 164 12.83 -12.62 2.38
CA ASN A 164 11.95 -11.74 1.63
C ASN A 164 12.13 -11.92 0.11
N THR A 165 13.38 -11.98 -0.36
CA THR A 165 13.70 -12.27 -1.78
C THR A 165 13.19 -13.64 -2.23
N LEU A 166 13.26 -14.66 -1.35
CA LEU A 166 12.73 -16.00 -1.64
C LEU A 166 11.20 -16.06 -1.61
N ARG A 167 10.53 -15.14 -0.91
CA ARG A 167 9.06 -15.03 -0.91
C ARG A 167 8.58 -14.35 -2.19
N GLU A 168 9.25 -13.29 -2.62
CA GLU A 168 8.95 -12.58 -3.89
C GLU A 168 9.10 -13.50 -5.10
N THR A 169 10.12 -14.35 -5.14
CA THR A 169 10.33 -15.31 -6.24
C THR A 169 9.26 -16.42 -6.29
N ARG A 170 8.66 -16.80 -5.17
CA ARG A 170 7.54 -17.76 -5.14
C ARG A 170 6.21 -17.18 -5.62
N TYR A 171 6.00 -15.87 -5.54
CA TYR A 171 4.82 -15.21 -6.11
C TYR A 171 4.89 -15.07 -7.64
N ILE A 172 6.07 -15.21 -8.24
CA ILE A 172 6.28 -15.15 -9.70
C ILE A 172 6.09 -16.54 -10.36
N ALA A 173 6.00 -17.61 -9.57
CA ALA A 173 5.96 -18.99 -10.05
C ALA A 173 4.55 -19.62 -10.14
N ASN A 174 3.48 -18.86 -9.93
CA ASN A 174 2.08 -19.31 -10.06
C ASN A 174 1.29 -18.41 -11.01
#